data_AF-A0A202F9Y8-F1
#
_entry.id   AF-A0A202F9Y8-F1
#
_cell.length_a   1.000
_cell.length_b   1.000
_cell.length_c   1.000
_cell.angle_alpha   90.00
_cell.angle_beta   90.00
_cell.angle_gamma   90.00
#
_symmetry.space_group_name_H-M   'P 1'
#
loop_
_entity.id
_entity.type
_entity.pdbx_description
1 polymer ?
#
loop_
_entity_poly.entity_id
_entity_poly.type
_entity_poly.pdbx_seq_one_letter_code
_entity_poly.pdbx_strand_id
1 'polypeptide(L)'
;MFLKITNALIVVFTKWPSESEKLLKYIVKNNEKYFNNNIKLYISYQNDYQLFLNNQFEEMRRQNEQQNGQRVSLFGIDPFMNIYSRFDKNRFMDDEILNKLFKEMVDTLNNSFQTFEIKRSVTKVALMLLTYDDIKYKLKEYFVKNIKLDAMVAESTSFFESAVPTNLIDLIRGIMGISLSLKENKDLIYILSNSNSPAYVECLTDILVDFIKLSIKDESKIEMIPQVLQFLITYNNRNSDNQILINISKCFLSISDDKSYGEFAIGQLKLLVTDTNDTVKRQVVEEIFEIKNETNPDLEIIKKILMQSSSFSVRDLANRKFLDTGN
;
A
#
# COMPACT_ATOMS: atom_id res chain seq x y z
N MET A 1 3.18 45.74 -5.63
CA MET A 1 1.84 45.47 -6.19
C MET A 1 1.69 43.96 -6.27
N PHE A 2 0.93 43.37 -5.34
CA PHE A 2 0.74 41.92 -5.24
C PHE A 2 -0.17 41.43 -6.37
N LEU A 3 0.34 40.59 -7.28
CA LEU A 3 -0.52 39.79 -8.14
C LEU A 3 -0.99 38.56 -7.33
N LYS A 4 -2.18 38.70 -6.74
CA LYS A 4 -2.97 37.57 -6.20
C LYS A 4 -3.33 36.64 -7.36
N ILE A 5 -2.53 35.60 -7.60
CA ILE A 5 -3.00 34.45 -8.37
C ILE A 5 -3.99 33.72 -7.45
N THR A 6 -5.29 33.87 -7.73
CA THR A 6 -6.32 33.45 -6.77
C THR A 6 -6.80 32.02 -7.00
N ASN A 7 -6.60 31.40 -8.17
CA ASN A 7 -7.08 30.04 -8.44
C ASN A 7 -6.18 29.27 -9.41
N ALA A 8 -5.90 28.00 -9.10
CA ALA A 8 -5.27 27.02 -9.99
C ALA A 8 -6.28 25.92 -10.33
N LEU A 9 -6.40 25.56 -11.61
CA LEU A 9 -7.19 24.40 -12.03
C LEU A 9 -6.24 23.19 -12.09
N ILE A 10 -6.36 22.28 -11.13
CA ILE A 10 -5.66 21.00 -11.15
C ILE A 10 -6.61 19.96 -11.73
N VAL A 11 -6.33 19.51 -12.95
CA VAL A 11 -7.10 18.44 -13.59
C VAL A 11 -6.34 17.13 -13.42
N VAL A 12 -6.85 16.25 -12.56
CA VAL A 12 -6.27 14.92 -12.32
C VAL A 12 -7.05 13.90 -13.16
N PHE A 13 -6.43 13.42 -14.23
CA PHE A 13 -7.01 12.34 -15.04
C PHE A 13 -6.57 11.00 -14.48
N THR A 14 -7.47 10.29 -13.82
CA THR A 14 -7.15 9.03 -13.14
C THR A 14 -7.36 7.79 -14.01
N LYS A 15 -8.04 7.85 -15.17
CA LYS A 15 -8.41 6.62 -15.89
C LYS A 15 -8.21 6.49 -17.40
N TRP A 16 -8.08 7.53 -18.24
CA TRP A 16 -8.09 7.33 -19.72
C TRP A 16 -6.92 7.99 -20.45
N PRO A 17 -5.79 7.31 -20.70
CA PRO A 17 -4.56 7.95 -21.20
C PRO A 17 -4.73 8.66 -22.56
N SER A 18 -5.43 8.05 -23.51
CA SER A 18 -5.48 8.54 -24.90
C SER A 18 -6.51 9.66 -25.11
N GLU A 19 -7.65 9.57 -24.44
CA GLU A 19 -8.72 10.57 -24.41
C GLU A 19 -8.30 11.76 -23.56
N SER A 20 -7.59 11.51 -22.46
CA SER A 20 -6.97 12.58 -21.66
C SER A 20 -5.93 13.32 -22.48
N GLU A 21 -5.11 12.64 -23.29
CA GLU A 21 -4.15 13.32 -24.17
C GLU A 21 -4.84 14.20 -25.24
N LYS A 22 -5.94 13.73 -25.84
CA LYS A 22 -6.74 14.51 -26.80
C LYS A 22 -7.43 15.71 -26.14
N LEU A 23 -8.04 15.50 -24.97
CA LEU A 23 -8.69 16.55 -24.19
C LEU A 23 -7.68 17.58 -23.69
N LEU A 24 -6.51 17.13 -23.24
CA LEU A 24 -5.40 17.97 -22.83
C LEU A 24 -4.87 18.81 -23.98
N LYS A 25 -4.59 18.20 -25.15
CA LYS A 25 -4.21 18.94 -26.37
C LYS A 25 -5.27 19.96 -26.76
N TYR A 26 -6.55 19.61 -26.64
CA TYR A 26 -7.66 20.51 -26.91
C TYR A 26 -7.72 21.70 -25.92
N ILE A 27 -7.56 21.43 -24.62
CA ILE A 27 -7.56 22.45 -23.55
C ILE A 27 -6.38 23.41 -23.71
N VAL A 28 -5.17 22.89 -23.98
CA VAL A 28 -3.97 23.71 -24.26
C VAL A 28 -4.18 24.60 -25.46
N LYS A 29 -4.65 24.03 -26.57
CA LYS A 29 -4.85 24.76 -27.83
C LYS A 29 -5.89 25.87 -27.70
N ASN A 30 -6.83 25.72 -26.77
CA ASN A 30 -7.91 26.68 -26.53
C ASN A 30 -7.77 27.40 -25.18
N ASN A 31 -6.57 27.41 -24.58
CA ASN A 31 -6.38 27.92 -23.22
C ASN A 31 -6.88 29.36 -23.08
N GLU A 32 -6.47 30.26 -23.97
CA GLU A 32 -6.89 31.68 -23.97
C GLU A 32 -8.39 31.89 -24.27
N LYS A 33 -9.04 30.90 -24.90
CA LYS A 33 -10.48 30.95 -25.19
C LYS A 33 -11.33 30.60 -23.97
N TYR A 34 -10.86 29.67 -23.14
CA TYR A 34 -11.62 29.15 -21.99
C TYR A 34 -11.13 29.69 -20.63
N PHE A 35 -9.89 30.15 -20.56
CA PHE A 35 -9.25 30.61 -19.34
C PHE A 35 -8.63 31.98 -19.58
N ASN A 36 -9.07 32.98 -18.79
CA ASN A 36 -8.41 34.29 -18.76
C ASN A 36 -6.96 34.14 -18.26
N ASN A 37 -6.10 35.11 -18.58
CA ASN A 37 -4.67 35.23 -18.21
C ASN A 37 -4.32 35.03 -16.71
N ASN A 38 -5.32 34.85 -15.84
CA ASN A 38 -5.19 34.64 -14.40
C ASN A 38 -5.20 33.17 -13.96
N ILE A 39 -5.44 32.20 -14.87
CA ILE A 39 -5.41 30.77 -14.55
C ILE A 39 -4.26 30.10 -15.33
N LYS A 40 -3.26 29.59 -14.61
CA LYS A 40 -2.17 28.78 -15.21
C LYS A 40 -2.59 27.31 -15.25
N LEU A 41 -2.53 26.73 -16.45
CA LEU A 41 -2.74 25.30 -16.67
C LEU A 41 -1.44 24.53 -16.37
N TYR A 42 -1.50 23.53 -15.50
CA TYR A 42 -0.37 22.64 -15.19
C TYR A 42 -0.63 21.24 -15.77
N ILE A 43 0.34 20.70 -16.50
CA ILE A 43 0.19 19.48 -17.31
C ILE A 43 1.36 18.53 -17.04
N SER A 44 1.07 17.24 -17.00
CA SER A 44 2.00 16.18 -16.60
C SER A 44 2.14 15.11 -17.70
N TYR A 45 3.35 14.86 -18.20
CA TYR A 45 3.77 13.83 -19.16
C TYR A 45 4.79 12.86 -18.50
N GLN A 46 5.31 11.82 -19.16
CA GLN A 46 6.16 10.77 -18.54
C GLN A 46 7.41 11.24 -17.74
N ASN A 47 7.93 12.46 -17.98
CA ASN A 47 8.94 13.11 -17.12
C ASN A 47 8.44 13.40 -15.69
N ASP A 48 7.14 13.36 -15.48
CA ASP A 48 6.51 13.67 -14.22
C ASP A 48 6.57 12.55 -13.20
N TYR A 49 6.86 11.29 -13.59
CA TYR A 49 7.04 10.25 -12.59
C TYR A 49 8.38 10.42 -11.86
N GLN A 50 9.46 10.67 -12.60
CA GLN A 50 10.75 11.01 -11.99
C GLN A 50 10.69 12.34 -11.23
N LEU A 51 10.02 13.37 -11.78
CA LEU A 51 9.78 14.62 -11.05
C LEU A 51 8.94 14.40 -9.80
N PHE A 52 7.89 13.56 -9.86
CA PHE A 52 7.09 13.18 -8.70
C PHE A 52 7.94 12.51 -7.63
N LEU A 53 8.76 11.53 -7.99
CA LEU A 53 9.67 10.84 -7.07
C LEU A 53 10.67 11.83 -6.46
N ASN A 54 11.28 12.69 -7.27
CA ASN A 54 12.18 13.74 -6.79
C ASN A 54 11.48 14.70 -5.82
N ASN A 55 10.24 15.11 -6.11
CA ASN A 55 9.44 15.92 -5.18
C ASN A 55 9.15 15.16 -3.87
N GLN A 56 8.92 13.85 -3.93
CA GLN A 56 8.77 13.05 -2.71
C GLN A 56 10.08 12.98 -1.92
N PHE A 57 11.23 12.82 -2.60
CA PHE A 57 12.55 12.82 -1.96
C PHE A 57 12.90 14.18 -1.35
N GLU A 58 12.59 15.28 -2.03
CA GLU A 58 12.77 16.63 -1.49
C GLU A 58 11.91 16.84 -0.24
N GLU A 59 10.67 16.37 -0.25
CA GLU A 59 9.80 16.44 0.92
C GLU A 59 10.34 15.58 2.08
N MET A 60 10.81 14.35 1.81
CA MET A 60 11.49 13.50 2.79
C MET A 60 12.68 14.21 3.42
N ARG A 61 13.58 14.79 2.60
CA ARG A 61 14.76 15.51 3.09
C ARG A 61 14.39 16.76 3.86
N ARG A 62 13.48 17.57 3.36
CA ARG A 62 13.02 18.79 4.03
C ARG A 62 12.47 18.46 5.42
N GLN A 63 11.68 17.39 5.53
CA GLN A 63 11.13 16.95 6.80
C GLN A 63 12.21 16.39 7.74
N ASN A 64 13.17 15.61 7.20
CA ASN A 64 14.33 15.13 7.95
C ASN A 64 15.23 16.29 8.46
N GLU A 65 15.44 17.32 7.64
CA GLU A 65 16.20 18.52 7.98
C GLU A 65 15.47 19.39 9.00
N GLN A 66 14.14 19.54 8.88
CA GLN A 66 13.30 20.20 9.87
C GLN A 66 13.32 19.48 11.22
N GLN A 67 13.51 18.16 11.20
CA GLN A 67 13.62 17.33 12.38
C GLN A 67 14.97 17.40 13.09
N ASN A 68 15.95 18.18 12.62
CA ASN A 68 17.32 18.42 13.14
C ASN A 68 17.63 18.04 14.63
N GLY A 69 17.51 16.77 15.01
CA GLY A 69 17.52 16.31 16.41
C GLY A 69 16.39 16.83 17.31
N GLN A 70 15.34 17.45 16.76
CA GLN A 70 14.21 18.01 17.50
C GLN A 70 12.91 17.24 17.22
N ARG A 71 12.08 17.11 18.27
CA ARG A 71 10.77 16.45 18.22
C ARG A 71 9.84 17.22 17.28
N VAL A 72 9.63 16.74 16.05
CA VAL A 72 8.60 17.29 15.15
C VAL A 72 7.43 16.34 15.13
N SER A 73 6.27 16.83 15.57
CA SER A 73 5.17 15.98 16.03
C SER A 73 4.43 15.23 14.94
N LEU A 74 4.50 15.60 13.66
CA LEU A 74 3.84 14.89 12.57
C LEU A 74 4.42 15.27 11.20
N PHE A 75 4.51 14.27 10.32
CA PHE A 75 4.66 14.48 8.88
C PHE A 75 3.35 15.08 8.34
N GLY A 76 3.41 16.26 7.70
CA GLY A 76 2.23 16.86 7.06
C GLY A 76 1.76 16.07 5.82
N ILE A 77 2.67 15.31 5.21
CA ILE A 77 2.46 14.44 4.05
C ILE A 77 3.36 13.22 4.25
N ASP A 78 2.83 11.99 4.06
CA ASP A 78 3.61 10.75 4.04
C ASP A 78 4.11 10.46 2.61
N PRO A 79 5.40 10.74 2.31
CA PRO A 79 5.93 10.60 0.97
C PRO A 79 6.07 9.12 0.55
N PHE A 80 6.23 8.19 1.51
CA PHE A 80 6.33 6.77 1.20
C PHE A 80 4.97 6.18 0.81
N MET A 81 3.88 6.60 1.46
CA MET A 81 2.54 6.19 1.03
C MET A 81 2.13 6.77 -0.33
N ASN A 82 2.59 7.98 -0.66
CA ASN A 82 2.41 8.53 -2.01
C ASN A 82 3.16 7.69 -3.05
N ILE A 83 4.39 7.27 -2.75
CA ILE A 83 5.15 6.36 -3.62
C ILE A 83 4.43 5.01 -3.73
N TYR A 84 4.04 4.40 -2.62
CA TYR A 84 3.33 3.12 -2.58
C TYR A 84 2.04 3.14 -3.43
N SER A 85 1.20 4.17 -3.26
CA SER A 85 -0.08 4.29 -3.97
C SER A 85 0.04 4.60 -5.46
N ARG A 86 1.16 5.16 -5.92
CA ARG A 86 1.39 5.53 -7.33
C ARG A 86 2.45 4.67 -8.01
N PHE A 87 2.95 3.64 -7.32
CA PHE A 87 3.99 2.80 -7.87
C PHE A 87 3.48 2.05 -9.09
N ASP A 88 4.17 2.21 -10.21
CA ASP A 88 3.89 1.49 -11.43
C ASP A 88 5.21 0.92 -11.95
N LYS A 89 5.35 -0.41 -11.89
CA LYS A 89 6.55 -1.12 -12.34
C LYS A 89 6.87 -0.87 -13.82
N ASN A 90 5.85 -0.55 -14.63
CA ASN A 90 6.02 -0.32 -16.05
C ASN A 90 6.50 1.11 -16.34
N ARG A 91 6.51 1.98 -15.32
CA ARG A 91 7.16 3.29 -15.39
C ARG A 91 8.63 3.10 -15.04
N PHE A 92 9.47 3.42 -16.00
CA PHE A 92 10.91 3.31 -15.88
C PHE A 92 11.43 4.07 -14.64
N MET A 93 12.08 3.35 -13.74
CA MET A 93 12.94 3.91 -12.70
C MET A 93 14.36 3.52 -13.05
N ASP A 94 15.20 4.49 -13.36
CA ASP A 94 16.62 4.24 -13.51
C ASP A 94 17.29 3.89 -12.17
N ASP A 95 18.50 3.36 -12.27
CA ASP A 95 19.29 2.98 -11.10
C ASP A 95 19.62 4.17 -10.19
N GLU A 96 19.67 5.39 -10.70
CA GLU A 96 19.93 6.58 -9.88
C GLU A 96 18.74 6.87 -8.95
N ILE A 97 17.52 6.86 -9.49
CA ILE A 97 16.29 7.07 -8.74
C ILE A 97 16.04 5.92 -7.75
N LEU A 98 16.30 4.68 -8.14
CA LEU A 98 16.22 3.54 -7.22
C LEU A 98 17.20 3.66 -6.06
N ASN A 99 18.46 4.01 -6.33
CA ASN A 99 19.46 4.21 -5.29
C ASN A 99 19.10 5.36 -4.34
N LYS A 100 18.51 6.44 -4.86
CA LYS A 100 17.97 7.54 -4.03
C LYS A 100 16.86 7.01 -3.11
N LEU A 101 15.87 6.30 -3.66
CA LEU A 101 14.79 5.73 -2.87
C LEU A 101 15.32 4.80 -1.76
N PHE A 102 16.26 3.91 -2.08
CA PHE A 102 16.82 2.99 -1.09
C PHE A 102 17.54 3.72 0.04
N LYS A 103 18.29 4.78 -0.31
CA LYS A 103 18.95 5.63 0.68
C LYS A 103 17.92 6.29 1.61
N GLU A 104 16.91 6.96 1.07
CA GLU A 104 15.89 7.66 1.88
C GLU A 104 15.12 6.66 2.77
N MET A 105 14.85 5.45 2.28
CA MET A 105 14.23 4.38 3.07
C MET A 105 15.12 3.95 4.25
N VAL A 106 16.41 3.70 4.01
CA VAL A 106 17.37 3.32 5.06
C VAL A 106 17.53 4.43 6.08
N ASP A 107 17.71 5.67 5.63
CA ASP A 107 17.87 6.84 6.50
C ASP A 107 16.64 7.00 7.41
N THR A 108 15.43 6.81 6.86
CA THR A 108 14.17 6.85 7.62
C THR A 108 14.04 5.69 8.62
N LEU A 109 14.41 4.47 8.21
CA LEU A 109 14.34 3.31 9.10
C LEU A 109 15.34 3.41 10.27
N ASN A 110 16.54 3.95 10.03
CA ASN A 110 17.59 4.12 11.03
C ASN A 110 17.39 5.36 11.93
N ASN A 111 16.64 6.37 11.50
CA ASN A 111 16.42 7.58 12.28
C ASN A 111 15.45 7.34 13.46
N SER A 112 15.91 7.58 14.68
CA SER A 112 15.16 7.35 15.92
C SER A 112 14.02 8.35 16.18
N PHE A 113 14.07 9.52 15.52
CA PHE A 113 13.05 10.57 15.62
C PHE A 113 11.91 10.38 14.61
N GLN A 114 11.98 9.33 13.80
CA GLN A 114 10.91 9.01 12.85
C GLN A 114 9.74 8.37 13.57
N THR A 115 8.54 8.77 13.17
CA THR A 115 7.28 8.21 13.68
C THR A 115 7.12 6.77 13.24
N PHE A 116 6.33 6.03 14.01
CA PHE A 116 6.01 4.64 13.70
C PHE A 116 5.31 4.51 12.35
N GLU A 117 4.38 5.42 12.05
CA GLU A 117 3.55 5.46 10.86
C GLU A 117 4.41 5.55 9.60
N ILE A 118 5.42 6.42 9.60
CA ILE A 118 6.36 6.53 8.48
C ILE A 118 7.19 5.25 8.31
N LYS A 119 7.68 4.64 9.40
CA LYS A 119 8.42 3.37 9.30
C LYS A 119 7.57 2.22 8.78
N ARG A 120 6.28 2.19 9.16
CA ARG A 120 5.30 1.26 8.58
C ARG A 120 5.17 1.49 7.07
N SER A 121 5.02 2.74 6.63
CA SER A 121 4.92 3.10 5.22
C SER A 121 6.17 2.72 4.42
N VAL A 122 7.37 2.96 4.96
CA VAL A 122 8.63 2.51 4.35
C VAL A 122 8.67 0.99 4.22
N THR A 123 8.21 0.28 5.25
CA THR A 123 8.17 -1.19 5.24
C THR A 123 7.25 -1.70 4.14
N LYS A 124 6.08 -1.10 3.93
CA LYS A 124 5.18 -1.43 2.82
C LYS A 124 5.82 -1.21 1.45
N VAL A 125 6.50 -0.08 1.27
CA VAL A 125 7.28 0.19 0.04
C VAL A 125 8.36 -0.88 -0.15
N ALA A 126 9.09 -1.24 0.90
CA ALA A 126 10.13 -2.28 0.82
C ALA A 126 9.55 -3.64 0.41
N LEU A 127 8.47 -4.08 1.06
CA LEU A 127 7.79 -5.34 0.73
C LEU A 127 7.31 -5.36 -0.71
N MET A 128 6.66 -4.28 -1.17
CA MET A 128 6.22 -4.13 -2.55
C MET A 128 7.40 -4.23 -3.54
N LEU A 129 8.51 -3.51 -3.28
CA LEU A 129 9.69 -3.53 -4.14
C LEU A 129 10.37 -4.89 -4.19
N LEU A 130 10.40 -5.64 -3.07
CA LEU A 130 10.94 -7.00 -3.01
C LEU A 130 10.15 -8.00 -3.87
N THR A 131 8.93 -7.65 -4.32
CA THR A 131 8.14 -8.50 -5.23
C THR A 131 8.59 -8.41 -6.70
N TYR A 132 9.57 -7.58 -7.04
CA TYR A 132 10.09 -7.40 -8.39
C TYR A 132 11.52 -7.93 -8.49
N ASP A 133 11.76 -8.93 -9.32
CA ASP A 133 13.04 -9.66 -9.35
C ASP A 133 14.24 -8.78 -9.73
N ASP A 134 14.04 -7.81 -10.62
CA ASP A 134 15.04 -6.84 -11.07
C ASP A 134 15.45 -5.83 -9.98
N ILE A 135 14.58 -5.59 -9.00
CA ILE A 135 14.81 -4.68 -7.87
C ILE A 135 15.26 -5.45 -6.63
N LYS A 136 14.69 -6.65 -6.41
CA LYS A 136 14.83 -7.47 -5.20
C LYS A 136 16.28 -7.66 -4.76
N TYR A 137 17.17 -8.05 -5.68
CA TYR A 137 18.57 -8.32 -5.34
C TYR A 137 19.33 -7.06 -4.92
N LYS A 138 19.20 -5.97 -5.68
CA LYS A 138 19.82 -4.67 -5.38
C LYS A 138 19.34 -4.16 -4.02
N LEU A 139 18.03 -4.26 -3.79
CA LEU A 139 17.41 -3.82 -2.55
C LEU A 139 17.89 -4.62 -1.34
N LYS A 140 17.92 -5.96 -1.45
CA LYS A 140 18.43 -6.83 -0.38
C LYS A 140 19.89 -6.50 -0.06
N GLU A 141 20.75 -6.41 -1.08
CA GLU A 141 22.16 -6.09 -0.88
C GLU A 141 22.34 -4.74 -0.17
N TYR A 142 21.60 -3.72 -0.60
CA TYR A 142 21.68 -2.38 -0.02
C TYR A 142 21.16 -2.36 1.42
N PHE A 143 19.99 -2.95 1.69
CA PHE A 143 19.44 -2.97 3.04
C PHE A 143 20.31 -3.75 4.01
N VAL A 144 20.72 -4.98 3.67
CA VAL A 144 21.54 -5.82 4.55
C VAL A 144 22.81 -5.11 5.01
N LYS A 145 23.41 -4.27 4.15
CA LYS A 145 24.61 -3.49 4.49
C LYS A 145 24.35 -2.26 5.36
N ASN A 146 23.17 -1.63 5.24
CA ASN A 146 22.97 -0.28 5.77
C ASN A 146 21.89 -0.16 6.85
N ILE A 147 20.97 -1.13 6.96
CA ILE A 147 19.91 -1.09 7.98
C ILE A 147 20.40 -1.60 9.33
N LYS A 148 20.00 -0.92 10.41
CA LYS A 148 20.26 -1.35 11.79
C LYS A 148 18.95 -1.86 12.42
N LEU A 149 18.47 -3.02 11.98
CA LEU A 149 17.19 -3.58 12.42
C LEU A 149 17.07 -3.66 13.95
N ASP A 150 18.12 -4.12 14.64
CA ASP A 150 18.10 -4.30 16.10
C ASP A 150 18.06 -2.98 16.88
N ALA A 151 18.55 -1.89 16.27
CA ALA A 151 18.57 -0.55 16.88
C ALA A 151 17.38 0.33 16.46
N MET A 152 16.49 -0.18 15.60
CA MET A 152 15.38 0.60 15.04
C MET A 152 14.38 1.00 16.13
N VAL A 153 14.25 2.27 16.45
CA VAL A 153 13.24 2.79 17.40
C VAL A 153 12.40 3.88 16.72
N ALA A 154 11.20 4.17 17.23
CA ALA A 154 10.34 5.22 16.70
C ALA A 154 9.83 6.17 17.78
N GLU A 155 9.48 7.38 17.35
CA GLU A 155 8.86 8.40 18.19
C GLU A 155 7.33 8.22 18.25
N SER A 156 6.74 8.56 19.40
CA SER A 156 5.27 8.60 19.61
C SER A 156 4.69 9.88 19.04
N THR A 157 3.61 9.77 18.26
CA THR A 157 2.96 10.91 17.58
C THR A 157 2.11 11.78 18.48
N SER A 158 1.89 11.41 19.75
CA SER A 158 0.92 12.07 20.62
C SER A 158 1.56 12.74 21.85
N PHE A 159 1.13 13.99 22.08
CA PHE A 159 1.45 14.80 23.26
C PHE A 159 0.91 14.18 24.58
N PHE A 160 0.01 13.20 24.48
CA PHE A 160 -0.67 12.55 25.60
C PHE A 160 -0.61 11.01 25.61
N GLU A 161 -0.10 10.32 24.57
CA GLU A 161 0.08 8.86 24.65
C GLU A 161 1.55 8.52 24.90
N SER A 162 1.73 7.74 25.97
CA SER A 162 2.96 7.04 26.30
C SER A 162 3.48 6.31 25.08
N ALA A 163 4.74 6.59 24.70
CA ALA A 163 5.62 5.84 23.80
C ALA A 163 4.98 4.78 22.89
N VAL A 164 5.26 4.84 21.57
CA VAL A 164 4.91 3.76 20.63
C VAL A 164 5.21 2.41 21.30
N PRO A 165 4.21 1.55 21.50
CA PRO A 165 4.45 0.34 22.26
C PRO A 165 5.46 -0.53 21.52
N THR A 166 6.47 -1.01 22.25
CA THR A 166 7.66 -1.69 21.72
C THR A 166 7.31 -2.83 20.75
N ASN A 167 6.18 -3.50 21.01
CA ASN A 167 5.67 -4.57 20.17
C ASN A 167 5.37 -4.14 18.71
N LEU A 168 4.89 -2.92 18.46
CA LEU A 168 4.62 -2.43 17.10
C LEU A 168 5.91 -2.23 16.29
N ILE A 169 6.97 -1.75 16.95
CA ILE A 169 8.28 -1.63 16.32
C ILE A 169 8.92 -3.01 16.13
N ASP A 170 8.78 -3.91 17.10
CA ASP A 170 9.26 -5.29 16.97
C ASP A 170 8.56 -6.04 15.83
N LEU A 171 7.29 -5.74 15.56
CA LEU A 171 6.56 -6.23 14.38
C LEU A 171 7.27 -5.77 13.09
N ILE A 172 7.53 -4.48 12.93
CA ILE A 172 8.23 -3.94 11.74
C ILE A 172 9.62 -4.59 11.59
N ARG A 173 10.40 -4.63 12.67
CA ARG A 173 11.73 -5.27 12.67
C ARG A 173 11.64 -6.74 12.28
N GLY A 174 10.65 -7.44 12.81
CA GLY A 174 10.40 -8.85 12.57
C GLY A 174 10.07 -9.13 11.10
N ILE A 175 9.02 -8.51 10.59
CA ILE A 175 8.58 -8.69 9.19
C ILE A 175 9.68 -8.25 8.21
N MET A 176 10.36 -7.14 8.47
CA MET A 176 11.43 -6.68 7.58
C MET A 176 12.64 -7.61 7.63
N GLY A 177 13.03 -8.08 8.82
CA GLY A 177 14.10 -9.07 8.97
C GLY A 177 13.80 -10.38 8.22
N ILE A 178 12.58 -10.90 8.34
CA ILE A 178 12.14 -12.12 7.63
C ILE A 178 12.15 -11.89 6.11
N SER A 179 11.64 -10.75 5.65
CA SER A 179 11.55 -10.41 4.23
C SER A 179 12.93 -10.29 3.57
N LEU A 180 13.91 -9.76 4.31
CA LEU A 180 15.31 -9.65 3.91
C LEU A 180 16.13 -10.93 4.16
N SER A 181 15.52 -11.99 4.69
CA SER A 181 16.21 -13.24 5.07
C SER A 181 17.30 -13.06 6.14
N LEU A 182 17.15 -12.05 6.99
CA LEU A 182 18.00 -11.77 8.16
C LEU A 182 17.46 -12.43 9.45
N LYS A 183 16.21 -12.89 9.43
CA LYS A 183 15.53 -13.59 10.52
C LYS A 183 14.92 -14.89 10.01
N GLU A 184 14.69 -15.82 10.93
CA GLU A 184 14.17 -17.14 10.60
C GLU A 184 12.65 -17.14 10.44
N ASN A 185 12.12 -18.06 9.63
CA ASN A 185 10.68 -18.20 9.41
C ASN A 185 9.90 -18.44 10.71
N LYS A 186 10.51 -19.10 11.70
CA LYS A 186 9.92 -19.34 13.03
C LYS A 186 9.59 -18.05 13.78
N ASP A 187 10.28 -16.95 13.48
CA ASP A 187 10.04 -15.65 14.11
C ASP A 187 8.68 -15.06 13.68
N LEU A 188 8.14 -15.48 12.53
CA LEU A 188 6.80 -15.09 12.10
C LEU A 188 5.73 -15.58 13.07
N ILE A 189 5.85 -16.81 13.57
CA ILE A 189 4.88 -17.39 14.52
C ILE A 189 4.81 -16.54 15.78
N TYR A 190 5.95 -16.05 16.26
CA TYR A 190 6.01 -15.17 17.41
C TYR A 190 5.28 -13.86 17.16
N ILE A 191 5.50 -13.23 15.99
CA ILE A 191 4.81 -12.00 15.58
C ILE A 191 3.29 -12.23 15.52
N LEU A 192 2.85 -13.29 14.84
CA LEU A 192 1.42 -13.60 14.68
C LEU A 192 0.73 -13.90 16.03
N SER A 193 1.47 -14.44 17.01
CA SER A 193 0.95 -14.78 18.34
C SER A 193 0.87 -13.58 19.29
N ASN A 194 1.58 -12.48 19.02
CA ASN A 194 1.62 -11.30 19.89
C ASN A 194 0.42 -10.34 19.70
N SER A 195 -0.71 -10.89 19.26
CA SER A 195 -1.91 -10.19 18.82
C SER A 195 -2.78 -9.69 19.99
N ASN A 196 -2.16 -9.05 20.97
CA ASN A 196 -2.78 -8.71 22.25
C ASN A 196 -3.59 -7.41 22.23
N SER A 197 -3.48 -6.59 21.17
CA SER A 197 -4.25 -5.34 21.02
C SER A 197 -4.83 -5.16 19.61
N PRO A 198 -5.99 -4.49 19.46
CA PRO A 198 -6.58 -4.18 18.15
C PRO A 198 -5.64 -3.41 17.23
N ALA A 199 -4.92 -2.40 17.75
CA ALA A 199 -3.96 -1.60 16.99
C ALA A 199 -2.79 -2.44 16.43
N TYR A 200 -2.35 -3.45 17.19
CA TYR A 200 -1.34 -4.39 16.72
C TYR A 200 -1.86 -5.25 15.57
N VAL A 201 -3.07 -5.79 15.71
CA VAL A 201 -3.71 -6.63 14.68
C VAL A 201 -3.99 -5.82 13.41
N GLU A 202 -4.45 -4.58 13.54
CA GLU A 202 -4.66 -3.68 12.41
C GLU A 202 -3.34 -3.42 11.66
N CYS A 203 -2.26 -3.08 12.38
CA CYS A 203 -0.95 -2.89 11.76
C CYS A 203 -0.44 -4.17 11.09
N LEU A 204 -0.52 -5.31 11.78
CA LEU A 204 -0.06 -6.59 11.28
C LEU A 204 -0.81 -6.96 9.99
N THR A 205 -2.13 -6.85 9.99
CA THR A 205 -2.93 -7.16 8.79
C THR A 205 -2.65 -6.21 7.63
N ASP A 206 -2.39 -4.92 7.89
CA ASP A 206 -2.00 -3.95 6.85
C ASP A 206 -0.67 -4.32 6.18
N ILE A 207 0.34 -4.72 6.96
CA ILE A 207 1.64 -5.15 6.45
C ILE A 207 1.55 -6.52 5.75
N LEU A 208 0.72 -7.44 6.26
CA LEU A 208 0.57 -8.78 5.71
C LEU A 208 0.07 -8.78 4.26
N VAL A 209 -0.70 -7.75 3.84
CA VAL A 209 -1.16 -7.62 2.45
C VAL A 209 0.02 -7.66 1.47
N ASP A 210 1.10 -6.93 1.75
CA ASP A 210 2.28 -6.89 0.90
C ASP A 210 3.22 -8.07 1.15
N PHE A 211 3.31 -8.52 2.40
CA PHE A 211 4.13 -9.67 2.76
C PHE A 211 3.66 -10.97 2.07
N ILE A 212 2.35 -11.20 1.99
CA ILE A 212 1.81 -12.37 1.30
C ILE A 212 2.15 -12.34 -0.19
N LYS A 213 2.00 -11.18 -0.84
CA LYS A 213 2.37 -11.01 -2.25
C LYS A 213 3.86 -11.31 -2.48
N LEU A 214 4.71 -10.92 -1.54
CA LEU A 214 6.12 -11.30 -1.54
C LEU A 214 6.30 -12.81 -1.36
N SER A 215 5.63 -13.43 -0.40
CA SER A 215 5.77 -14.86 -0.09
C SER A 215 5.28 -15.79 -1.20
N ILE A 216 4.27 -15.38 -1.97
CA ILE A 216 3.81 -16.13 -3.16
C ILE A 216 4.88 -16.13 -4.26
N LYS A 217 5.63 -15.03 -4.41
CA LYS A 217 6.68 -14.90 -5.45
C LYS A 217 8.04 -15.42 -5.01
N ASP A 218 8.33 -15.45 -3.71
CA ASP A 218 9.60 -15.90 -3.16
C ASP A 218 9.44 -17.30 -2.59
N GLU A 219 9.86 -18.33 -3.34
CA GLU A 219 9.75 -19.74 -2.95
C GLU A 219 10.34 -20.02 -1.55
N SER A 220 11.36 -19.26 -1.12
CA SER A 220 11.94 -19.39 0.22
C SER A 220 11.00 -19.03 1.37
N LYS A 221 9.85 -18.43 1.07
CA LYS A 221 8.85 -17.92 2.04
C LYS A 221 7.48 -18.56 1.86
N ILE A 222 7.31 -19.47 0.90
CA ILE A 222 6.01 -20.09 0.62
C ILE A 222 5.46 -20.84 1.84
N GLU A 223 6.35 -21.47 2.61
CA GLU A 223 6.03 -22.19 3.85
C GLU A 223 5.48 -21.30 4.97
N MET A 224 5.54 -19.97 4.82
CA MET A 224 4.96 -19.00 5.75
C MET A 224 3.45 -18.80 5.56
N ILE A 225 2.96 -19.04 4.33
CA ILE A 225 1.57 -18.79 3.95
C ILE A 225 0.57 -19.52 4.88
N PRO A 226 0.78 -20.81 5.25
CA PRO A 226 -0.12 -21.50 6.17
C PRO A 226 -0.28 -20.83 7.53
N GLN A 227 0.81 -20.33 8.14
CA GLN A 227 0.70 -19.67 9.45
C GLN A 227 -0.02 -18.33 9.34
N VAL A 228 0.25 -17.57 8.26
CA VAL A 228 -0.46 -16.32 7.97
C VAL A 228 -1.95 -16.59 7.74
N LEU A 229 -2.31 -17.59 6.94
CA LEU A 229 -3.70 -17.98 6.72
C LEU A 229 -4.39 -18.36 8.04
N GLN A 230 -3.74 -19.16 8.89
CA GLN A 230 -4.29 -19.52 10.20
C GLN A 230 -4.59 -18.29 11.06
N PHE A 231 -3.68 -17.32 11.08
CA PHE A 231 -3.89 -16.04 11.75
C PHE A 231 -5.10 -15.30 11.14
N LEU A 232 -5.15 -15.14 9.81
CA LEU A 232 -6.23 -14.42 9.13
C LEU A 232 -7.60 -15.02 9.40
N ILE A 233 -7.75 -16.36 9.35
CA ILE A 233 -9.02 -17.05 9.66
C ILE A 233 -9.46 -16.77 11.10
N THR A 234 -8.50 -16.82 12.03
CA THR A 234 -8.78 -16.62 13.46
C THR A 234 -9.36 -15.23 13.72
N TYR A 235 -8.91 -14.22 12.96
CA TYR A 235 -9.38 -12.85 13.06
C TYR A 235 -10.55 -12.51 12.12
N ASN A 236 -10.77 -13.28 11.05
CA ASN A 236 -11.93 -13.15 10.17
C ASN A 236 -13.25 -13.45 10.91
N ASN A 237 -13.22 -14.42 11.83
CA ASN A 237 -14.39 -14.90 12.56
C ASN A 237 -14.70 -14.12 13.86
N ARG A 238 -13.89 -13.12 14.18
CA ARG A 238 -14.12 -12.23 15.33
C ARG A 238 -14.86 -10.99 14.82
N ASN A 239 -15.71 -10.39 15.65
CA ASN A 239 -16.29 -9.06 15.36
C ASN A 239 -15.16 -8.03 15.34
N SER A 240 -14.48 -7.94 14.20
CA SER A 240 -13.28 -7.16 13.99
C SER A 240 -13.60 -5.88 13.25
N ASP A 241 -12.79 -4.85 13.50
CA ASP A 241 -12.90 -3.56 12.82
C ASP A 241 -12.90 -3.71 11.30
N ASN A 242 -13.64 -2.83 10.62
CA ASN A 242 -13.77 -2.85 9.16
C ASN A 242 -12.41 -2.84 8.45
N GLN A 243 -11.44 -2.08 8.96
CA GLN A 243 -10.11 -1.99 8.35
C GLN A 243 -9.35 -3.32 8.42
N ILE A 244 -9.48 -4.06 9.53
CA ILE A 244 -8.91 -5.40 9.70
C ILE A 244 -9.53 -6.36 8.68
N LEU A 245 -10.86 -6.38 8.59
CA LEU A 245 -11.58 -7.25 7.64
C LEU A 245 -11.26 -6.91 6.18
N ILE A 246 -11.09 -5.63 5.86
CA ILE A 246 -10.64 -5.17 4.55
C ILE A 246 -9.23 -5.71 4.25
N ASN A 247 -8.29 -5.57 5.17
CA ASN A 247 -6.92 -6.07 5.00
C ASN A 247 -6.91 -7.60 4.87
N ILE A 248 -7.68 -8.32 5.68
CA ILE A 248 -7.86 -9.78 5.58
C ILE A 248 -8.40 -10.17 4.20
N SER A 249 -9.41 -9.45 3.69
CA SER A 249 -9.97 -9.73 2.37
C SER A 249 -8.92 -9.56 1.25
N LYS A 250 -8.06 -8.53 1.34
CA LYS A 250 -6.93 -8.31 0.41
C LYS A 250 -5.92 -9.45 0.46
N CYS A 251 -5.64 -9.97 1.64
CA CYS A 251 -4.79 -11.14 1.82
C CYS A 251 -5.37 -12.38 1.14
N PHE A 252 -6.65 -12.68 1.35
CA PHE A 252 -7.30 -13.82 0.69
C PHE A 252 -7.35 -13.65 -0.83
N LEU A 253 -7.68 -12.45 -1.31
CA LEU A 253 -7.65 -12.15 -2.74
C LEU A 253 -6.25 -12.35 -3.33
N SER A 254 -5.19 -11.96 -2.63
CA SER A 254 -3.81 -12.13 -3.10
C SER A 254 -3.41 -13.61 -3.27
N ILE A 255 -4.00 -14.51 -2.47
CA ILE A 255 -3.71 -15.96 -2.50
C ILE A 255 -4.73 -16.71 -3.38
N SER A 256 -5.81 -16.06 -3.81
CA SER A 256 -6.91 -16.74 -4.52
C SER A 256 -6.51 -17.40 -5.84
N ASP A 257 -5.45 -16.92 -6.50
CA ASP A 257 -4.87 -17.50 -7.73
C ASP A 257 -3.84 -18.61 -7.47
N ASP A 258 -3.47 -18.85 -6.21
CA ASP A 258 -2.45 -19.82 -5.86
C ASP A 258 -2.99 -21.27 -5.95
N LYS A 259 -2.21 -22.17 -6.55
CA LYS A 259 -2.63 -23.57 -6.77
C LYS A 259 -2.78 -24.37 -5.49
N SER A 260 -2.04 -24.03 -4.44
CA SER A 260 -2.02 -24.78 -3.19
C SER A 260 -3.03 -24.24 -2.17
N TYR A 261 -3.34 -22.95 -2.24
CA TYR A 261 -4.13 -22.25 -1.21
C TYR A 261 -5.37 -21.52 -1.75
N GLY A 262 -5.55 -21.42 -3.07
CA GLY A 262 -6.60 -20.64 -3.71
C GLY A 262 -8.01 -21.06 -3.32
N GLU A 263 -8.33 -22.37 -3.39
CA GLU A 263 -9.65 -22.89 -3.00
C GLU A 263 -10.00 -22.52 -1.56
N PHE A 264 -9.02 -22.63 -0.66
CA PHE A 264 -9.19 -22.29 0.75
C PHE A 264 -9.42 -20.79 0.95
N ALA A 265 -8.64 -19.94 0.27
CA ALA A 265 -8.79 -18.49 0.32
C ALA A 265 -10.15 -18.03 -0.22
N ILE A 266 -10.64 -18.63 -1.32
CA ILE A 266 -11.97 -18.39 -1.87
C ILE A 266 -13.06 -18.81 -0.87
N GLY A 267 -12.90 -19.97 -0.21
CA GLY A 267 -13.82 -20.42 0.84
C GLY A 267 -13.93 -19.42 1.99
N GLN A 268 -12.80 -18.89 2.47
CA GLN A 268 -12.79 -17.87 3.53
C GLN A 268 -13.35 -16.53 3.08
N LEU A 269 -13.05 -16.11 1.84
CA LEU A 269 -13.60 -14.89 1.26
C LEU A 269 -15.12 -14.98 1.10
N LYS A 270 -15.65 -16.15 0.73
CA LYS A 270 -17.09 -16.42 0.65
C LYS A 270 -17.78 -16.22 2.01
N LEU A 271 -17.21 -16.76 3.08
CA LEU A 271 -17.72 -16.56 4.44
C LEU A 271 -17.69 -15.07 4.81
N LEU A 272 -16.56 -14.40 4.57
CA LEU A 272 -16.37 -12.98 4.85
C LEU A 272 -17.45 -12.11 4.17
N VAL A 273 -17.67 -12.26 2.85
CA VAL A 273 -18.66 -11.43 2.14
C VAL A 273 -20.11 -11.79 2.48
N THR A 274 -20.36 -12.97 3.05
CA THR A 274 -21.69 -13.37 3.50
C THR A 274 -22.00 -12.69 4.84
N ASP A 275 -21.07 -12.78 5.79
CA ASP A 275 -21.32 -12.49 7.20
C ASP A 275 -20.97 -11.05 7.64
N THR A 276 -20.23 -10.30 6.80
CA THR A 276 -19.79 -8.93 7.13
C THR A 276 -20.81 -7.84 6.75
N ASN A 277 -20.48 -6.59 7.04
CA ASN A 277 -21.29 -5.42 6.72
C ASN A 277 -21.03 -4.84 5.31
N ASP A 278 -21.89 -3.91 4.88
CA ASP A 278 -21.86 -3.32 3.54
C ASP A 278 -20.56 -2.58 3.22
N THR A 279 -19.91 -1.96 4.21
CA THR A 279 -18.64 -1.23 4.00
C THR A 279 -17.55 -2.19 3.53
N VAL A 280 -17.38 -3.31 4.23
CA VAL A 280 -16.39 -4.32 3.86
C VAL A 280 -16.75 -4.96 2.52
N LYS A 281 -18.03 -5.32 2.30
CA LYS A 281 -18.47 -5.90 1.00
C LYS A 281 -18.20 -4.98 -0.18
N ARG A 282 -18.45 -3.68 -0.04
CA ARG A 282 -18.15 -2.69 -1.08
C ARG A 282 -16.66 -2.57 -1.37
N GLN A 283 -15.82 -2.65 -0.33
CA GLN A 283 -14.38 -2.65 -0.54
C GLN A 283 -13.95 -3.91 -1.31
N VAL A 284 -14.46 -5.10 -0.95
CA VAL A 284 -14.17 -6.33 -1.69
C VAL A 284 -14.56 -6.21 -3.17
N VAL A 285 -15.67 -5.53 -3.50
CA VAL A 285 -16.04 -5.26 -4.90
C VAL A 285 -14.96 -4.44 -5.62
N GLU A 286 -14.47 -3.37 -5.00
CA GLU A 286 -13.42 -2.53 -5.58
C GLU A 286 -12.11 -3.32 -5.77
N GLU A 287 -11.70 -4.10 -4.77
CA GLU A 287 -10.47 -4.90 -4.84
C GLU A 287 -10.54 -5.99 -5.93
N ILE A 288 -11.68 -6.69 -6.04
CA ILE A 288 -11.89 -7.67 -7.13
C ILE A 288 -11.83 -6.98 -8.50
N PHE A 289 -12.38 -5.77 -8.62
CA PHE A 289 -12.34 -5.02 -9.88
C PHE A 289 -10.92 -4.58 -10.27
N GLU A 290 -10.05 -4.29 -9.31
CA GLU A 290 -8.66 -3.91 -9.55
C GLU A 290 -7.78 -5.10 -9.99
N ILE A 291 -8.13 -6.31 -9.57
CA ILE A 291 -7.52 -7.55 -10.07
C ILE A 291 -8.01 -7.75 -11.51
N LYS A 292 -7.15 -7.46 -12.51
CA LYS A 292 -7.49 -7.56 -13.93
C LYS A 292 -8.23 -8.88 -14.22
N ASN A 293 -9.49 -8.76 -14.64
CA ASN A 293 -10.58 -9.74 -14.61
C ASN A 293 -10.33 -11.16 -15.17
N GLU A 294 -9.20 -11.45 -15.80
CA GLU A 294 -9.06 -12.59 -16.71
C GLU A 294 -8.38 -13.83 -16.11
N THR A 295 -7.84 -13.77 -14.89
CA THR A 295 -6.95 -14.85 -14.38
C THR A 295 -7.55 -15.77 -13.33
N ASN A 296 -8.67 -15.42 -12.68
CA ASN A 296 -9.27 -16.23 -11.61
C ASN A 296 -10.74 -16.61 -11.87
N PRO A 297 -11.04 -17.81 -12.42
CA PRO A 297 -12.41 -18.27 -12.59
C PRO A 297 -13.15 -18.51 -11.26
N ASP A 298 -12.44 -18.78 -10.17
CA ASP A 298 -13.04 -19.09 -8.86
C ASP A 298 -13.60 -17.85 -8.16
N LEU A 299 -13.14 -16.64 -8.52
CA LEU A 299 -13.72 -15.38 -8.06
C LEU A 299 -15.14 -15.15 -8.57
N GLU A 300 -15.59 -15.83 -9.63
CA GLU A 300 -16.95 -15.69 -10.17
C GLU A 300 -18.03 -16.03 -9.13
N ILE A 301 -17.75 -16.97 -8.23
CA ILE A 301 -18.66 -17.31 -7.12
C ILE A 301 -18.83 -16.10 -6.19
N ILE A 302 -17.74 -15.42 -5.86
CA ILE A 302 -17.75 -14.24 -4.98
C ILE A 302 -18.47 -13.07 -5.66
N LYS A 303 -18.19 -12.82 -6.95
CA LYS A 303 -18.86 -11.78 -7.74
C LYS A 303 -20.38 -11.98 -7.75
N LYS A 304 -20.85 -13.21 -8.01
CA LYS A 304 -22.28 -13.54 -8.00
C LYS A 304 -22.94 -13.26 -6.65
N ILE A 305 -22.29 -13.62 -5.54
CA ILE A 305 -22.79 -13.33 -4.19
C ILE A 305 -22.94 -11.83 -3.97
N LEU A 306 -21.94 -11.03 -4.36
CA LEU A 306 -21.95 -9.57 -4.20
C LEU A 306 -23.01 -8.90 -5.09
N MET A 307 -23.18 -9.35 -6.33
CA MET A 307 -24.24 -8.89 -7.25
C MET A 307 -25.65 -9.29 -6.81
N GLN A 308 -25.79 -10.33 -6.00
CA GLN A 308 -27.05 -10.78 -5.42
C GLN A 308 -27.22 -10.35 -3.96
N SER A 309 -26.32 -9.50 -3.46
CA SER A 309 -26.38 -8.99 -2.09
C SER A 309 -27.74 -8.37 -1.78
N SER A 310 -28.25 -8.60 -0.57
CA SER A 310 -29.49 -7.96 -0.09
C SER A 310 -29.36 -6.44 0.00
N SER A 311 -28.15 -5.93 0.25
CA SER A 311 -27.85 -4.50 0.24
C SER A 311 -27.85 -3.94 -1.16
N PHE A 312 -28.73 -2.95 -1.41
CA PHE A 312 -28.76 -2.21 -2.66
C PHE A 312 -27.41 -1.55 -2.97
N SER A 313 -26.75 -1.00 -1.96
CA SER A 313 -25.51 -0.23 -2.13
C SER A 313 -24.32 -1.10 -2.57
N VAL A 314 -24.28 -2.35 -2.11
CA VAL A 314 -23.30 -3.36 -2.53
C VAL A 314 -23.64 -3.88 -3.92
N ARG A 315 -24.91 -4.25 -4.12
CA ARG A 315 -25.41 -4.83 -5.37
C ARG A 315 -25.24 -3.87 -6.56
N ASP A 316 -25.59 -2.60 -6.40
CA ASP A 316 -25.41 -1.58 -7.44
C ASP A 316 -23.94 -1.44 -7.85
N LEU A 317 -23.03 -1.32 -6.86
CA LEU A 317 -21.61 -1.20 -7.13
C LEU A 317 -21.06 -2.44 -7.84
N ALA A 318 -21.41 -3.63 -7.36
CA ALA A 318 -20.98 -4.90 -7.95
C ALA A 318 -21.45 -5.05 -9.40
N ASN A 319 -22.72 -4.74 -9.68
CA ASN A 319 -23.25 -4.78 -11.05
C ASN A 319 -22.50 -3.81 -11.97
N ARG A 320 -22.31 -2.54 -11.55
CA ARG A 320 -21.55 -1.56 -12.35
C ARG A 320 -20.09 -1.95 -12.59
N LYS A 321 -19.46 -2.65 -11.66
CA LYS A 321 -18.05 -3.02 -11.77
C LYS A 321 -17.84 -4.31 -12.57
N PHE A 322 -18.71 -5.30 -12.42
CA PHE A 322 -18.52 -6.63 -12.98
C PHE A 322 -19.28 -6.86 -14.29
N LEU A 323 -20.39 -6.16 -14.54
CA LEU A 323 -21.15 -6.30 -15.79
C LEU A 323 -20.69 -5.31 -16.88
N ASP A 324 -20.33 -4.08 -16.52
CA ASP A 324 -19.96 -3.05 -17.51
C ASP A 324 -18.57 -3.29 -18.16
N THR A 325 -17.82 -4.32 -17.72
CA THR A 325 -16.56 -4.75 -18.34
C THR A 325 -16.73 -5.82 -19.42
N GLY A 326 -17.96 -6.22 -19.75
CA GLY A 326 -18.25 -7.08 -20.90
C GLY A 326 -18.43 -6.28 -22.19
N ASN A 327 -17.30 -5.87 -22.81
CA ASN A 327 -17.17 -5.61 -24.25
C ASN A 327 -15.70 -5.44 -24.64
#